data_AF-A0A395V1A3-F1
#
_entry.id   AF-A0A395V1A3-F1
#
_cell.length_a   1.000
_cell.length_b   1.000
_cell.length_c   1.000
_cell.angle_alpha   90.00
_cell.angle_beta   90.00
_cell.angle_gamma   90.00
#
_symmetry.space_group_name_H-M   'P 1'
#
loop_
_entity.id
_entity.type
_entity.pdbx_description
1 polymer ?
#
loop_
_entity_poly.entity_id
_entity_poly.type
_entity_poly.pdbx_seq_one_letter_code
_entity_poly.pdbx_strand_id
1 'polypeptide(L)'
;MKYKYLVCALIYVGLCSIDCYFSNVPMLNSIGQMGITEDVIFLNIHNSGSNFCGIKEILVVDTIPVLLGIYYALDKEKTYILLRYKTREKYNNSQIRIIIVMAAIFSAVRQIVDYIFTVYSFNGATIKKYPFVLYSLVEFVVIWIFFVATGLFYKILRDCLQNELIALIGAFGVNFVQFILIRFWLVKFWIPGLDVAVAYNFLEGNKSFVSCLGILAKNIVMAIVLYIAGIVTFAKRDILRNEK
;
A
#
# COMPACT_ATOMS: atom_id res chain seq x y z
N MET A 1 5.16 7.09 21.45
CA MET A 1 4.42 6.37 20.37
C MET A 1 3.54 7.30 19.54
N LYS A 2 2.60 8.07 20.10
CA LYS A 2 1.64 8.89 19.32
C LYS A 2 2.26 9.83 18.27
N TYR A 3 3.36 10.50 18.60
CA TYR A 3 3.99 11.46 17.67
C TYR A 3 4.61 10.81 16.41
N LYS A 4 5.06 9.55 16.48
CA LYS A 4 5.67 8.89 15.31
C LYS A 4 4.68 8.72 14.16
N TYR A 5 3.47 8.27 14.48
CA TYR A 5 2.39 8.08 13.51
C TYR A 5 2.00 9.40 12.84
N LEU A 6 1.82 10.45 13.66
CA LEU A 6 1.44 11.78 13.17
C LEU A 6 2.50 12.36 12.23
N VAL A 7 3.78 12.27 12.58
CA VAL A 7 4.87 12.77 11.75
C VAL A 7 4.91 12.03 10.41
N CYS A 8 4.82 10.69 10.41
CA CYS A 8 4.76 9.91 9.18
C CYS A 8 3.56 10.29 8.31
N ALA A 9 2.38 10.46 8.92
CA ALA A 9 1.17 10.86 8.21
C ALA A 9 1.33 12.23 7.54
N LEU A 10 1.82 13.24 8.26
CA LEU A 10 1.99 14.60 7.75
C LEU A 10 3.00 14.67 6.59
N ILE A 11 4.14 13.98 6.72
CA ILE A 11 5.12 13.89 5.63
C ILE A 11 4.49 13.23 4.41
N TYR A 12 3.74 12.16 4.62
CA TYR A 12 3.12 11.42 3.53
C TYR A 12 2.01 12.19 2.84
N VAL A 13 1.21 12.99 3.57
CA VAL A 13 0.24 13.92 2.98
C VAL A 13 0.93 14.84 1.98
N GLY A 14 2.07 15.43 2.37
CA GLY A 14 2.86 16.29 1.49
C GLY A 14 3.34 15.55 0.23
N LEU A 15 3.91 14.36 0.40
CA LEU A 15 4.39 13.53 -0.72
C LEU A 15 3.25 13.15 -1.67
N CYS A 16 2.14 12.62 -1.17
CA CYS A 16 0.98 12.26 -1.98
C CYS A 16 0.37 13.47 -2.68
N SER A 17 0.31 14.63 -2.02
CA SER A 17 -0.27 15.83 -2.64
C SER A 17 0.57 16.34 -3.81
N ILE A 18 1.90 16.35 -3.63
CA ILE A 18 2.85 16.73 -4.68
C ILE A 18 2.74 15.75 -5.84
N ASP A 19 2.81 14.45 -5.56
CA ASP A 19 2.73 13.41 -6.60
C ASP A 19 1.39 13.44 -7.34
N CYS A 20 0.27 13.48 -6.61
CA CYS A 20 -1.07 13.57 -7.20
C CYS A 20 -1.19 14.77 -8.14
N TYR A 21 -0.70 15.93 -7.72
CA TYR A 21 -0.69 17.13 -8.56
C TYR A 21 0.16 16.95 -9.81
N PHE A 22 1.46 16.63 -9.68
CA PHE A 22 2.37 16.55 -10.82
C PHE A 22 2.05 15.41 -11.78
N SER A 23 1.56 14.28 -11.27
CA SER A 23 1.20 13.12 -12.08
C SER A 23 -0.10 13.32 -12.87
N ASN A 24 -1.05 14.11 -12.35
CA ASN A 24 -2.37 14.28 -12.98
C ASN A 24 -2.56 15.60 -13.74
N VAL A 25 -1.85 16.68 -13.38
CA VAL A 25 -1.97 18.00 -14.04
C VAL A 25 -1.71 17.96 -15.56
N PRO A 26 -0.69 17.25 -16.08
CA PRO A 26 -0.50 17.14 -17.52
C PRO A 26 -1.71 16.55 -18.24
N MET A 27 -2.38 15.56 -17.61
CA MET A 27 -3.59 14.94 -18.15
C MET A 27 -4.80 15.90 -18.05
N LEU A 28 -4.95 16.64 -16.95
CA LEU A 28 -6.01 17.65 -16.82
C LEU A 28 -5.86 18.82 -17.80
N ASN A 29 -4.63 19.24 -18.11
CA ASN A 29 -4.39 20.29 -19.09
C ASN A 29 -4.69 19.86 -20.53
N SER A 30 -4.85 18.55 -20.77
CA SER A 30 -5.33 18.04 -22.05
C SER A 30 -6.84 18.21 -22.26
N ILE A 31 -7.59 18.59 -21.20
CA ILE A 31 -9.02 18.95 -21.29
C ILE A 31 -9.15 20.11 -22.29
N GLY A 32 -9.79 19.83 -23.42
CA GLY A 32 -10.07 20.83 -24.47
C GLY A 32 -8.98 21.01 -25.54
N GLN A 33 -7.81 20.37 -25.45
CA GLN A 33 -6.75 20.52 -26.48
C GLN A 33 -6.78 19.45 -27.59
N MET A 34 -7.58 18.38 -27.48
CA MET A 34 -7.60 17.29 -28.49
C MET A 34 -8.99 16.64 -28.71
N GLY A 35 -10.09 17.32 -28.40
CA GLY A 35 -11.44 16.72 -28.52
C GLY A 35 -11.72 15.57 -27.54
N ILE A 36 -10.85 15.40 -26.52
CA ILE A 36 -11.00 14.42 -25.44
C ILE A 36 -12.03 14.95 -24.45
N THR A 37 -13.02 14.12 -24.11
CA THR A 37 -14.09 14.47 -23.16
C THR A 37 -13.62 14.33 -21.71
N GLU A 38 -14.31 15.04 -20.81
CA GLU A 38 -14.03 14.98 -19.36
C GLU A 38 -14.11 13.55 -18.81
N ASP A 39 -15.05 12.73 -19.31
CA ASP A 39 -15.21 11.32 -18.95
C ASP A 39 -13.95 10.48 -19.22
N VAL A 40 -13.33 10.68 -20.39
CA VAL A 40 -12.12 9.94 -20.79
C VAL A 40 -10.96 10.31 -19.89
N ILE A 41 -10.85 11.59 -19.52
CA ILE A 41 -9.79 12.08 -18.63
C ILE A 41 -10.02 11.59 -17.20
N PHE A 42 -11.27 11.56 -16.74
CA PHE A 42 -11.66 10.98 -15.46
C PHE A 42 -11.24 9.51 -15.36
N LEU A 43 -11.58 8.68 -16.34
CA LEU A 43 -11.19 7.27 -16.34
C LEU A 43 -9.68 7.09 -16.47
N ASN A 44 -8.99 7.90 -17.27
CA ASN A 44 -7.54 7.78 -17.46
C ASN A 44 -6.72 8.17 -16.22
N ILE A 45 -7.18 9.14 -15.42
CA ILE A 45 -6.50 9.52 -14.18
C ILE A 45 -6.58 8.40 -13.14
N HIS A 46 -7.70 7.68 -13.10
CA HIS A 46 -7.89 6.52 -12.21
C HIS A 46 -7.40 5.21 -12.84
N ASN A 47 -6.88 5.25 -14.07
CA ASN A 47 -6.39 4.06 -14.76
C ASN A 47 -5.20 3.47 -14.01
N SER A 48 -5.35 2.20 -13.64
CA SER A 48 -4.29 1.42 -12.97
C SER A 48 -2.96 1.34 -13.74
N GLY A 49 -2.91 1.69 -15.02
CA GLY A 49 -1.66 1.72 -15.80
C GLY A 49 -0.82 2.99 -15.65
N SER A 50 -1.37 4.10 -15.16
CA SER A 50 -0.75 5.43 -15.28
C SER A 50 -1.08 6.39 -14.14
N ASN A 51 -0.25 7.42 -14.00
CA ASN A 51 -0.44 8.55 -13.09
C ASN A 51 -0.55 8.13 -11.61
N PHE A 52 -1.19 8.97 -10.79
CA PHE A 52 -1.23 8.78 -9.35
C PHE A 52 -1.79 7.40 -8.98
N CYS A 53 -2.97 7.00 -9.50
CA CYS A 53 -3.60 5.70 -9.22
C CYS A 53 -2.91 4.50 -9.91
N GLY A 54 -1.79 4.71 -10.58
CA GLY A 54 -1.07 3.67 -11.31
C GLY A 54 -0.47 2.59 -10.41
N ILE A 55 -0.41 1.36 -10.92
CA ILE A 55 0.25 0.20 -10.30
C ILE A 55 1.72 0.52 -10.03
N LYS A 56 2.40 1.25 -10.93
CA LYS A 56 3.80 1.67 -10.72
C LYS A 56 3.92 2.50 -9.44
N GLU A 57 3.03 3.46 -9.24
CA GLU A 57 3.06 4.36 -8.08
C GLU A 57 2.77 3.59 -6.81
N ILE A 58 1.76 2.72 -6.81
CA ILE A 58 1.39 1.95 -5.62
C ILE A 58 2.46 0.91 -5.26
N LEU A 59 3.05 0.21 -6.23
CA LEU A 59 4.04 -0.85 -5.97
C LEU A 59 5.46 -0.31 -5.73
N VAL A 60 5.82 0.84 -6.30
CA VAL A 60 7.20 1.33 -6.28
C VAL A 60 7.31 2.66 -5.53
N VAL A 61 6.51 3.66 -5.88
CA VAL A 61 6.65 5.00 -5.31
C VAL A 61 6.15 5.04 -3.87
N ASP A 62 4.95 4.51 -3.61
CA ASP A 62 4.33 4.50 -2.28
C ASP A 62 4.93 3.47 -1.33
N THR A 63 5.43 2.34 -1.85
CA THR A 63 6.02 1.31 -1.00
C THR A 63 7.25 1.83 -0.27
N ILE A 64 7.99 2.79 -0.83
CA ILE A 64 9.15 3.43 -0.19
C ILE A 64 8.75 4.15 1.11
N PRO A 65 7.90 5.20 1.09
CA PRO A 65 7.51 5.90 2.31
C PRO A 65 6.72 5.00 3.28
N VAL A 66 5.94 4.04 2.79
CA VAL A 66 5.24 3.06 3.64
C VAL A 66 6.24 2.20 4.41
N LEU A 67 7.21 1.59 3.72
CA LEU A 67 8.23 0.75 4.34
C LEU A 67 9.12 1.55 5.29
N LEU A 68 9.52 2.77 4.91
CA LEU A 68 10.28 3.68 5.79
C LEU A 68 9.48 4.09 7.03
N GLY A 69 8.19 4.37 6.86
CA GLY A 69 7.28 4.69 7.95
C GLY A 69 7.14 3.52 8.93
N ILE A 70 6.97 2.30 8.41
CA ILE A 70 6.92 1.08 9.23
C ILE A 70 8.27 0.88 9.93
N TYR A 71 9.39 0.97 9.22
CA TYR A 71 10.74 0.87 9.79
C TYR A 71 10.96 1.86 10.95
N TYR A 72 10.52 3.11 10.78
CA TYR A 72 10.62 4.14 11.82
C TYR A 72 9.67 3.91 13.02
N ALA A 73 8.47 3.39 12.75
CA ALA A 73 7.44 3.16 13.76
C ALA A 73 7.73 1.94 14.63
N LEU A 74 8.31 0.87 14.07
CA LEU A 74 8.66 -0.33 14.80
C LEU A 74 9.68 -0.05 15.91
N ASP A 75 9.62 -0.86 16.95
CA ASP A 75 10.60 -0.78 18.02
C ASP A 75 11.90 -1.43 17.56
N LYS A 76 13.02 -0.76 17.82
CA LYS A 76 14.35 -1.33 17.58
C LYS A 76 14.53 -2.56 18.47
N GLU A 77 15.10 -3.62 17.93
CA GLU A 77 15.28 -4.89 18.62
C GLU A 77 16.51 -4.86 19.52
N LYS A 78 16.43 -4.08 20.61
CA LYS A 78 17.43 -4.12 21.68
C LYS A 78 16.94 -5.01 22.81
N THR A 79 17.83 -5.77 23.45
CA THR A 79 17.50 -6.75 24.50
C THR A 79 16.66 -6.12 25.62
N TYR A 80 17.00 -4.90 26.04
CA TYR A 80 16.25 -4.18 27.07
C TYR A 80 14.82 -3.80 26.67
N ILE A 81 14.50 -3.70 25.37
CA ILE A 81 13.14 -3.41 24.89
C ILE A 81 12.29 -4.68 24.98
N LEU A 82 12.84 -5.84 24.61
CA LEU A 82 12.17 -7.13 24.75
C LEU A 82 11.83 -7.44 26.22
N LEU A 83 12.75 -7.14 27.15
CA LEU A 83 12.54 -7.33 28.59
C LEU A 83 11.42 -6.47 29.18
N ARG A 84 11.00 -5.38 28.50
CA ARG A 84 9.85 -4.57 28.93
C ARG A 84 8.51 -5.26 28.66
N TYR A 85 8.49 -6.26 27.78
CA TYR A 85 7.28 -7.02 27.47
C TYR A 85 7.21 -8.29 28.32
N LYS A 86 6.00 -8.54 28.86
CA LYS A 86 5.74 -9.73 29.69
C LYS A 86 6.02 -11.04 28.95
N THR A 87 5.78 -11.08 27.63
CA THR A 87 6.01 -12.26 26.79
C THR A 87 6.51 -11.86 25.40
N ARG A 88 7.26 -12.77 24.75
CA ARG A 88 7.73 -12.63 23.36
C ARG A 88 6.56 -12.47 22.38
N GLU A 89 5.48 -13.19 22.59
CA GLU A 89 4.26 -13.09 21.78
C GLU A 89 3.62 -11.70 21.87
N LYS A 90 3.57 -11.11 23.06
CA LYS A 90 3.01 -9.76 23.26
C LYS A 90 3.83 -8.70 22.54
N TYR A 91 5.15 -8.85 22.50
CA TYR A 91 6.02 -8.00 21.68
C TYR A 91 5.70 -8.16 20.19
N ASN A 92 5.66 -9.40 19.70
CA ASN A 92 5.38 -9.72 18.29
C ASN A 92 4.02 -9.15 17.84
N ASN A 93 2.98 -9.35 18.65
CA ASN A 93 1.64 -8.83 18.39
C ASN A 93 1.61 -7.30 18.40
N SER A 94 2.41 -6.66 19.25
CA SER A 94 2.56 -5.20 19.22
C SER A 94 3.20 -4.73 17.92
N GLN A 95 4.27 -5.37 17.44
CA GLN A 95 4.93 -5.01 16.18
C GLN A 95 3.97 -5.19 14.98
N ILE A 96 3.23 -6.29 14.95
CA ILE A 96 2.23 -6.56 13.90
C ILE A 96 1.11 -5.51 13.91
N ARG A 97 0.62 -5.13 15.09
CA ARG A 97 -0.35 -4.05 15.22
C ARG A 97 0.18 -2.72 14.69
N ILE A 98 1.46 -2.39 14.93
CA ILE A 98 2.08 -1.18 14.38
C ILE A 98 2.04 -1.22 12.85
N ILE A 99 2.38 -2.36 12.23
CA ILE A 99 2.31 -2.54 10.77
C ILE A 99 0.90 -2.28 10.24
N ILE A 100 -0.12 -2.89 10.87
CA ILE A 100 -1.51 -2.77 10.44
C ILE A 100 -1.99 -1.31 10.53
N VAL A 101 -1.67 -0.63 11.65
CA VAL A 101 -2.06 0.77 11.88
C VAL A 101 -1.33 1.71 10.92
N MET A 102 -0.03 1.52 10.70
CA MET A 102 0.73 2.33 9.74
C MET A 102 0.17 2.16 8.33
N ALA A 103 -0.04 0.92 7.89
CA ALA A 103 -0.62 0.62 6.58
C ALA A 103 -1.99 1.32 6.41
N ALA A 104 -2.84 1.31 7.44
CA ALA A 104 -4.14 2.00 7.40
C ALA A 104 -4.01 3.53 7.30
N ILE A 105 -3.04 4.12 8.01
CA ILE A 105 -2.78 5.57 7.94
C ILE A 105 -2.31 5.95 6.53
N PHE A 106 -1.34 5.22 5.98
CA PHE A 106 -0.82 5.51 4.64
C PHE A 106 -1.90 5.31 3.57
N SER A 107 -2.66 4.22 3.59
CA SER A 107 -3.75 4.02 2.62
C SER A 107 -4.84 5.09 2.76
N ALA A 108 -5.19 5.51 3.98
CA ALA A 108 -6.18 6.56 4.22
C ALA A 108 -5.71 7.92 3.69
N VAL A 109 -4.48 8.32 3.99
CA VAL A 109 -3.91 9.58 3.50
C VAL A 109 -3.91 9.61 1.98
N ARG A 110 -3.45 8.53 1.34
CA ARG A 110 -3.44 8.41 -0.12
C ARG A 110 -4.84 8.57 -0.70
N GLN A 111 -5.82 7.85 -0.15
CA GLN A 111 -7.20 7.92 -0.64
C GLN A 111 -7.83 9.29 -0.41
N ILE A 112 -7.56 9.95 0.72
CA ILE A 112 -8.07 11.29 1.02
C ILE A 112 -7.51 12.30 0.00
N VAL A 113 -6.22 12.23 -0.30
CA VAL A 113 -5.59 13.10 -1.30
C VAL A 113 -6.22 12.89 -2.67
N ASP A 114 -6.35 11.63 -3.11
CA ASP A 114 -7.01 11.28 -4.38
C ASP A 114 -8.46 11.79 -4.45
N TYR A 115 -9.25 11.53 -3.40
CA TYR A 115 -10.65 11.92 -3.33
C TYR A 115 -10.82 13.45 -3.38
N ILE A 116 -10.03 14.19 -2.59
CA ILE A 116 -10.05 15.67 -2.60
C ILE A 116 -9.65 16.20 -3.97
N PHE A 117 -8.60 15.64 -4.57
CA PHE A 117 -8.12 16.06 -5.88
C PHE A 117 -9.18 15.83 -6.96
N THR A 118 -9.82 14.66 -6.98
CA THR A 118 -10.85 14.33 -7.97
C THR A 118 -12.09 15.19 -7.81
N VAL A 119 -12.55 15.45 -6.58
CA VAL A 119 -13.69 16.35 -6.33
C VAL A 119 -13.38 17.80 -6.72
N TYR A 120 -12.13 18.24 -6.55
CA TYR A 120 -11.70 19.57 -6.95
C TYR A 120 -11.56 19.72 -8.48
N SER A 121 -11.10 18.66 -9.16
CA SER A 121 -10.71 18.72 -10.58
C SER A 121 -11.84 18.45 -11.56
N PHE A 122 -12.91 17.77 -11.14
CA PHE A 122 -13.99 17.31 -12.02
C PHE A 122 -15.35 17.87 -11.63
N ASN A 123 -16.24 17.99 -12.62
CA ASN A 123 -17.62 18.39 -12.40
C ASN A 123 -18.38 17.32 -11.61
N GLY A 124 -19.24 17.76 -10.68
CA GLY A 124 -20.08 16.87 -9.88
C GLY A 124 -21.03 15.99 -10.71
N ALA A 125 -21.39 16.39 -11.93
CA ALA A 125 -22.16 15.55 -12.86
C ALA A 125 -21.35 14.32 -13.31
N THR A 126 -20.09 14.52 -13.67
CA THR A 126 -19.14 13.47 -14.10
C THR A 126 -18.86 12.51 -12.94
N ILE A 127 -18.62 13.03 -11.74
CA ILE A 127 -18.39 12.21 -10.55
C ILE A 127 -19.61 11.34 -10.21
N LYS A 128 -20.84 11.88 -10.35
CA LYS A 128 -22.09 11.14 -10.09
C LYS A 128 -22.39 10.07 -11.13
N LYS A 129 -21.86 10.21 -12.35
CA LYS A 129 -22.03 9.23 -13.44
C LYS A 129 -21.37 7.89 -13.11
N TYR A 130 -20.25 7.93 -12.38
CA TYR A 130 -19.48 6.75 -11.99
C TYR A 130 -19.72 6.40 -10.52
N PRO A 131 -19.55 5.13 -10.10
CA PRO A 131 -19.64 4.73 -8.70
C PRO A 131 -18.39 5.17 -7.89
N PHE A 132 -17.99 6.44 -8.00
CA PHE A 132 -16.70 6.94 -7.52
C PHE A 132 -16.51 6.78 -6.00
N VAL A 133 -17.54 7.04 -5.20
CA VAL A 133 -17.46 6.87 -3.74
C VAL A 133 -17.17 5.40 -3.39
N LEU A 134 -17.85 4.46 -4.05
CA LEU A 134 -17.66 3.05 -3.80
C LEU A 134 -16.30 2.56 -4.32
N TYR A 135 -15.87 3.06 -5.48
CA TYR A 135 -14.52 2.87 -6.00
C TYR A 135 -13.46 3.28 -4.97
N SER A 136 -13.56 4.50 -4.44
CA SER A 136 -12.61 5.05 -3.47
C SER A 136 -12.54 4.22 -2.19
N LEU A 137 -13.67 3.69 -1.71
CA LEU A 137 -13.68 2.76 -0.57
C LEU A 137 -13.02 1.42 -0.90
N VAL A 138 -13.28 0.86 -2.08
CA VAL A 138 -12.65 -0.40 -2.51
C VAL A 138 -11.15 -0.22 -2.65
N GLU A 139 -10.71 0.86 -3.31
CA GLU A 139 -9.29 1.19 -3.49
C GLU A 139 -8.56 1.33 -2.15
N PHE A 140 -9.14 2.08 -1.20
CA PHE A 140 -8.60 2.20 0.15
C PHE A 140 -8.36 0.83 0.81
N VAL A 141 -9.34 -0.08 0.76
CA VAL A 141 -9.24 -1.40 1.40
C VAL A 141 -8.20 -2.28 0.68
N VAL A 142 -8.17 -2.25 -0.65
CA VAL A 142 -7.20 -3.03 -1.44
C VAL A 142 -5.77 -2.58 -1.14
N ILE A 143 -5.51 -1.27 -1.19
CA ILE A 143 -4.19 -0.68 -0.90
C ILE A 143 -3.80 -0.96 0.56
N TRP A 144 -4.75 -0.85 1.49
CA TRP A 144 -4.49 -1.16 2.89
C TRP A 144 -4.00 -2.60 3.08
N ILE A 145 -4.71 -3.59 2.53
CA ILE A 145 -4.32 -5.00 2.65
C ILE A 145 -2.96 -5.25 1.97
N PHE A 146 -2.72 -4.62 0.82
CA PHE A 146 -1.44 -4.72 0.12
C PHE A 146 -0.27 -4.18 0.98
N PHE A 147 -0.44 -3.02 1.62
CA PHE A 147 0.57 -2.46 2.53
C PHE A 147 0.74 -3.30 3.80
N VAL A 148 -0.33 -3.90 4.33
CA VAL A 148 -0.23 -4.88 5.44
C VAL A 148 0.63 -6.07 5.02
N ALA A 149 0.35 -6.67 3.86
CA ALA A 149 1.12 -7.79 3.33
C ALA A 149 2.60 -7.41 3.14
N THR A 150 2.87 -6.24 2.55
CA THR A 150 4.23 -5.69 2.39
C THR A 150 4.95 -5.51 3.72
N GLY A 151 4.28 -4.94 4.73
CA GLY A 151 4.85 -4.74 6.06
C GLY A 151 5.10 -6.04 6.82
N LEU A 152 4.19 -7.03 6.70
CA LEU A 152 4.38 -8.37 7.26
C LEU A 152 5.56 -9.09 6.60
N PHE A 153 5.69 -8.98 5.28
CA PHE A 153 6.82 -9.55 4.54
C PHE A 153 8.15 -8.90 4.97
N TYR A 154 8.19 -7.58 5.08
CA TYR A 154 9.34 -6.86 5.65
C TYR A 154 9.71 -7.37 7.05
N LYS A 155 8.72 -7.58 7.92
CA LYS A 155 8.96 -8.12 9.26
C LYS A 155 9.54 -9.54 9.21
N ILE A 156 9.02 -10.42 8.37
CA ILE A 156 9.57 -11.78 8.19
C ILE A 156 11.03 -11.71 7.75
N LEU A 157 11.35 -10.87 6.75
CA LEU A 157 12.72 -10.68 6.31
C LEU A 157 13.62 -10.14 7.42
N ARG A 158 13.12 -9.18 8.21
CA ARG A 158 13.85 -8.63 9.37
C ARG A 158 14.16 -9.71 10.40
N ASP A 159 13.19 -10.58 10.68
CA ASP A 159 13.35 -11.69 11.62
C ASP A 159 14.31 -12.76 11.11
N CYS A 160 14.29 -13.08 9.81
CA CYS A 160 15.18 -14.05 9.17
C CYS A 160 16.62 -13.54 9.04
N LEU A 161 16.80 -12.33 8.53
CA LEU A 161 18.11 -11.76 8.20
C LEU A 161 18.78 -11.09 9.39
N GLN A 162 18.02 -10.77 10.43
CA GLN A 162 18.49 -10.05 11.62
C GLN A 162 19.14 -8.69 11.29
N ASN A 163 18.83 -8.13 10.12
CA ASN A 163 19.32 -6.83 9.66
C ASN A 163 18.16 -6.02 9.09
N GLU A 164 17.85 -4.91 9.75
CA GLU A 164 16.71 -4.05 9.42
C GLU A 164 16.84 -3.44 8.01
N LEU A 165 18.05 -3.02 7.61
CA LEU A 165 18.28 -2.35 6.33
C LEU A 165 18.20 -3.32 5.15
N ILE A 166 18.80 -4.51 5.29
CA ILE A 166 18.73 -5.53 4.23
C ILE A 166 17.29 -6.01 4.06
N ALA A 167 16.55 -6.18 5.17
CA ALA A 167 15.14 -6.54 5.11
C ALA A 167 14.30 -5.45 4.43
N LEU A 168 14.59 -4.17 4.69
CA LEU A 168 13.91 -3.04 4.06
C LEU A 168 14.14 -3.03 2.55
N ILE A 169 15.40 -3.15 2.12
CA ILE A 169 15.77 -3.20 0.69
C ILE A 169 15.18 -4.45 0.03
N GLY A 170 15.16 -5.59 0.73
CA GLY A 170 14.57 -6.83 0.24
C GLY A 170 13.06 -6.73 0.03
N ALA A 171 12.33 -6.13 0.98
CA ALA A 171 10.89 -5.94 0.86
C ALA A 171 10.54 -4.98 -0.29
N PHE A 172 11.28 -3.89 -0.43
CA PHE A 172 11.16 -2.99 -1.57
C PHE A 172 11.47 -3.70 -2.89
N GLY A 173 12.59 -4.45 -2.93
CA GLY A 173 13.02 -5.20 -4.11
C GLY A 173 11.98 -6.21 -4.59
N VAL A 174 11.28 -6.90 -3.68
CA VAL A 174 10.20 -7.81 -4.04
C VAL A 174 9.02 -7.08 -4.67
N ASN A 175 8.62 -5.92 -4.15
CA ASN A 175 7.56 -5.11 -4.78
C ASN A 175 7.99 -4.53 -6.13
N PHE A 176 9.26 -4.12 -6.27
CA PHE A 176 9.82 -3.68 -7.55
C PHE A 176 9.84 -4.82 -8.58
N VAL A 177 10.26 -6.02 -8.19
CA VAL A 177 10.23 -7.20 -9.07
C VAL A 177 8.79 -7.53 -9.49
N GLN A 178 7.82 -7.48 -8.56
CA GLN A 178 6.40 -7.63 -8.92
C GLN A 178 5.98 -6.62 -9.98
N PHE A 179 6.37 -5.35 -9.86
CA PHE A 179 6.07 -4.33 -10.87
C PHE A 179 6.68 -4.67 -12.24
N ILE A 180 7.97 -5.03 -12.30
CA ILE A 180 8.63 -5.42 -13.56
C ILE A 180 7.92 -6.60 -14.21
N LEU A 181 7.60 -7.62 -13.41
CA LEU A 181 6.89 -8.80 -13.86
C LEU A 181 5.50 -8.49 -14.44
N ILE A 182 4.75 -7.60 -13.79
CA ILE A 182 3.44 -7.12 -14.27
C ILE A 182 3.61 -6.32 -15.56
N ARG A 183 4.57 -5.39 -15.60
CA ARG A 183 4.82 -4.50 -16.74
C ARG A 183 5.16 -5.26 -18.01
N PHE A 184 5.95 -6.33 -17.92
CA PHE A 184 6.37 -7.13 -19.06
C PHE A 184 5.47 -8.36 -19.32
N TRP A 185 4.32 -8.46 -18.64
CA TRP A 185 3.40 -9.60 -18.79
C TRP A 185 4.07 -10.97 -18.61
N LEU A 186 5.12 -11.04 -17.78
CA LEU A 186 5.95 -12.24 -17.64
C LEU A 186 5.34 -13.30 -16.71
N VAL A 187 4.13 -13.06 -16.23
CA VAL A 187 3.52 -13.86 -15.15
C VAL A 187 2.18 -14.40 -15.58
N LYS A 188 2.08 -15.73 -15.61
CA LYS A 188 0.83 -16.48 -15.80
C LYS A 188 0.19 -16.91 -14.48
N PHE A 189 0.92 -16.78 -13.37
CA PHE A 189 0.45 -17.06 -12.01
C PHE A 189 0.03 -15.79 -11.27
N TRP A 190 -0.64 -15.95 -10.15
CA TRP A 190 -1.17 -14.82 -9.41
C TRP A 190 -0.11 -14.10 -8.57
N ILE A 191 -0.14 -12.76 -8.56
CA ILE A 191 0.70 -11.88 -7.76
C ILE A 191 -0.18 -10.80 -7.09
N PRO A 192 0.04 -10.46 -5.81
CA PRO A 192 -0.77 -9.45 -5.09
C PRO A 192 -0.82 -8.09 -5.78
N GLY A 193 0.28 -7.65 -6.39
CA GLY A 193 0.34 -6.39 -7.12
C GLY A 193 -0.67 -6.24 -8.28
N LEU A 194 -1.11 -7.34 -8.89
CA LEU A 194 -2.14 -7.30 -9.95
C LEU A 194 -3.52 -6.94 -9.41
N ASP A 195 -3.80 -7.31 -8.16
CA ASP A 195 -5.11 -7.09 -7.56
C ASP A 195 -5.32 -5.63 -7.14
N VAL A 196 -4.25 -4.83 -7.09
CA VAL A 196 -4.34 -3.38 -6.85
C VAL A 196 -5.19 -2.69 -7.92
N ALA A 197 -5.17 -3.19 -9.16
CA ALA A 197 -5.98 -2.68 -10.25
C ALA A 197 -7.48 -3.03 -10.16
N VAL A 198 -7.91 -3.81 -9.16
CA VAL A 198 -9.30 -4.28 -9.08
C VAL A 198 -10.29 -3.12 -8.91
N ALA A 199 -9.90 -2.07 -8.17
CA ALA A 199 -10.74 -0.90 -7.97
C ALA A 199 -11.01 -0.20 -9.30
N TYR A 200 -9.97 0.02 -10.11
CA TYR A 200 -10.15 0.64 -11.43
C TYR A 200 -11.06 -0.19 -12.34
N ASN A 201 -10.85 -1.51 -12.39
CA ASN A 201 -11.72 -2.39 -13.18
C ASN A 201 -13.19 -2.34 -12.75
N PHE A 202 -13.46 -2.05 -11.47
CA PHE A 202 -14.81 -1.80 -10.97
C PHE A 202 -15.35 -0.43 -11.43
N LEU A 203 -14.53 0.62 -11.38
CA LEU A 203 -14.90 1.97 -11.84
C LEU A 203 -15.27 1.99 -13.33
N GLU A 204 -14.54 1.24 -14.16
CA GLU A 204 -14.78 1.12 -15.59
C GLU A 204 -16.00 0.24 -15.93
N GLY A 205 -16.55 -0.48 -14.95
CA GLY A 205 -17.65 -1.43 -15.15
C GLY A 205 -17.23 -2.81 -15.68
N ASN A 206 -15.93 -3.05 -15.81
CA ASN A 206 -15.36 -4.33 -16.26
C ASN A 206 -15.46 -5.44 -15.22
N LYS A 207 -15.59 -5.10 -13.93
CA LYS A 207 -15.83 -6.06 -12.84
C LYS A 207 -17.02 -5.66 -11.99
N SER A 208 -17.78 -6.67 -11.58
CA SER A 208 -18.83 -6.50 -10.57
C SER A 208 -18.25 -6.25 -9.18
N PHE A 209 -19.04 -5.65 -8.30
CA PHE A 209 -18.68 -5.49 -6.89
C PHE A 209 -18.40 -6.84 -6.20
N VAL A 210 -19.17 -7.89 -6.52
CA VAL A 210 -18.98 -9.25 -5.97
C VAL A 210 -17.62 -9.81 -6.37
N SER A 211 -17.19 -9.60 -7.62
CA SER A 211 -15.87 -10.00 -8.09
C SER A 211 -14.74 -9.28 -7.32
N CYS A 212 -14.95 -8.03 -6.93
CA CYS A 212 -14.01 -7.27 -6.10
C CYS A 212 -13.90 -7.87 -4.70
N LEU A 213 -15.03 -8.25 -4.09
CA LEU A 213 -15.04 -8.92 -2.79
C LEU A 213 -14.29 -10.27 -2.82
N GLY A 214 -14.42 -11.04 -3.90
CA GLY A 214 -13.65 -12.28 -4.07
C GLY A 214 -12.14 -12.04 -4.12
N ILE A 215 -11.70 -10.97 -4.77
CA ILE A 215 -10.27 -10.58 -4.82
C ILE A 215 -9.78 -10.07 -3.47
N LEU A 216 -10.60 -9.28 -2.77
CA LEU A 216 -10.32 -8.86 -1.40
C LEU A 216 -10.16 -10.06 -0.46
N ALA A 217 -11.04 -11.05 -0.53
CA ALA A 217 -10.95 -12.26 0.28
C ALA A 217 -9.63 -13.02 0.03
N LYS A 218 -9.21 -13.15 -1.24
CA LYS A 218 -7.91 -13.75 -1.60
C LYS A 218 -6.72 -12.99 -1.01
N ASN A 219 -6.75 -11.65 -1.05
CA ASN A 219 -5.70 -10.81 -0.45
C ASN A 219 -5.67 -10.91 1.09
N ILE A 220 -6.83 -11.03 1.74
CA ILE A 220 -6.93 -11.29 3.19
C ILE A 220 -6.31 -12.64 3.53
N VAL A 221 -6.61 -13.69 2.76
CA VAL A 221 -6.00 -15.02 2.98
C VAL A 221 -4.48 -14.95 2.88
N MET A 222 -3.92 -14.24 1.90
CA MET A 222 -2.48 -14.03 1.81
C MET A 222 -1.90 -13.30 3.03
N ALA A 223 -2.56 -12.23 3.49
CA ALA A 223 -2.13 -11.52 4.70
C ALA A 223 -2.15 -12.42 5.94
N ILE A 224 -3.14 -13.32 6.07
CA ILE A 224 -3.20 -14.33 7.14
C ILE A 224 -2.05 -15.33 7.02
N VAL A 225 -1.74 -15.81 5.82
CA VAL A 225 -0.60 -16.73 5.59
C VAL A 225 0.72 -16.06 6.00
N LEU A 226 0.93 -14.80 5.61
CA LEU A 226 2.11 -14.03 6.02
C LEU A 226 2.14 -13.79 7.54
N TYR A 227 1.00 -13.54 8.16
CA TYR A 227 0.89 -13.40 9.61
C TYR A 227 1.34 -14.69 10.33
N ILE A 228 0.85 -15.85 9.90
CA ILE A 228 1.23 -17.16 10.45
C ILE A 228 2.72 -17.43 10.22
N ALA A 229 3.22 -17.19 9.00
CA ALA A 229 4.64 -17.33 8.68
C ALA A 229 5.53 -16.43 9.56
N GLY A 230 5.08 -15.20 9.84
CA GLY A 230 5.75 -14.28 10.76
C GLY A 230 5.82 -14.78 12.19
N ILE A 231 4.76 -15.42 12.69
CA ILE A 231 4.78 -16.04 14.04
C ILE A 231 5.80 -17.18 14.08
N VAL A 232 5.75 -18.10 13.11
CA VAL A 232 6.64 -19.27 13.07
C VAL A 232 8.10 -18.85 12.97
N THR A 233 8.39 -17.86 12.12
CA THR A 233 9.75 -17.32 11.93
C THR A 233 10.27 -16.69 13.22
N PHE A 234 9.45 -15.87 13.88
CA PHE A 234 9.82 -15.21 15.14
C PHE A 234 10.02 -16.21 16.30
N ALA A 235 9.25 -17.30 16.34
CA ALA A 235 9.38 -18.35 17.35
C ALA A 235 10.72 -19.10 17.23
N LYS A 236 11.19 -19.37 16.01
CA LYS A 236 12.46 -20.06 15.74
C LYS A 236 13.70 -19.18 15.92
N ARG A 237 13.51 -17.88 16.11
CA ARG A 237 14.59 -16.90 16.20
C ARG A 237 15.31 -16.98 17.54
N ASP A 238 16.64 -17.14 17.47
CA ASP A 238 17.54 -16.97 18.61
C ASP A 238 17.89 -15.48 18.78
N ILE A 239 17.62 -14.94 19.96
CA ILE A 239 17.78 -13.51 20.28
C ILE A 239 19.12 -13.25 20.98
N LEU A 240 19.70 -14.26 21.65
CA LEU A 240 20.92 -14.10 22.44
C LEU A 240 22.19 -14.03 21.58
N ARG A 241 22.12 -14.47 20.33
CA ARG A 241 23.24 -14.45 19.38
C ARG A 241 23.60 -13.04 18.87
N ASN A 242 22.73 -12.04 19.07
CA ASN A 242 22.91 -10.67 18.57
C ASN A 242 23.52 -9.70 19.59
N GLU A 243 23.89 -10.15 20.79
CA GLU A 243 24.71 -9.35 21.68
C GLU A 243 26.18 -9.43 21.23
N LYS A 244 26.63 -8.37 20.57
CA LYS A 244 28.05 -8.01 20.43
C LYS A 244 28.29 -6.67 21.10
#